data_AF-A0A1U8BEL6-F1
#
_entry.id   AF-A0A1U8BEL6-F1
#
_cell.length_a   1.000
_cell.length_b   1.000
_cell.length_c   1.000
_cell.angle_alpha   90.00
_cell.angle_beta   90.00
_cell.angle_gamma   90.00
#
_symmetry.space_group_name_H-M   'P 1'
#
loop_
_entity.id
_entity.type
_entity.pdbx_description
1 polymer ?
#
loop_
_entity_poly.entity_id
_entity_poly.type
_entity_poly.pdbx_seq_one_letter_code
_entity_poly.pdbx_strand_id
1 'polypeptide(L)'
;MAWATLISMPTTFPSPRRRPPPQPIKHRHFIATLAAAGTEEKPAQPTPVNCRPAVILPGLGNNSSDYQKLQVTLKEYGVPTVVAKVSRVDWLRNAAGLLDPNYWRGTLRPRPVLDWYLKRVDEAVQEARILAEGQSLSLIGHSAGGWLARLYMEEFGLSNISLLLTLGTPHLPPPKGLPGVIDQTRGLLDYVDRYCAKAIYTPDLKYVCGQADVWGDGVVPESSAHLEGALNITLDGIYHSPVGSDDTLRPWYGSPAIVETWIHHLLS
;
A
#
# COMPACT_ATOMS: atom_id res chain seq x y z
N MET A 1 -18.56 17.84 4.27
CA MET A 1 -19.38 16.66 4.59
C MET A 1 -18.57 15.42 4.27
N ALA A 2 -18.31 14.61 5.29
CA ALA A 2 -17.82 13.24 5.20
C ALA A 2 -18.81 12.38 5.98
N TRP A 3 -19.16 11.20 5.48
CA TRP A 3 -20.08 10.30 6.17
C TRP A 3 -19.30 9.55 7.26
N ALA A 4 -19.69 9.77 8.52
CA ALA A 4 -19.27 9.00 9.68
C ALA A 4 -20.53 8.56 10.43
N THR A 5 -20.66 7.27 10.71
CA THR A 5 -21.73 6.73 11.54
C THR A 5 -21.50 7.15 12.99
N LEU A 6 -22.43 7.96 13.51
CA LEU A 6 -22.47 8.38 14.91
C LEU A 6 -23.05 7.24 15.76
N ILE A 7 -22.29 6.73 16.74
CA ILE A 7 -22.84 5.92 17.82
C ILE A 7 -22.83 6.77 19.09
N SER A 8 -24.02 7.05 19.60
CA SER A 8 -24.26 7.72 20.87
C SER A 8 -23.82 6.82 22.03
N MET A 9 -23.04 7.37 22.97
CA MET A 9 -22.64 6.71 24.22
C MET A 9 -23.56 7.16 25.37
N PRO A 10 -24.04 6.26 26.24
CA PRO A 10 -24.50 6.67 27.57
C PRO A 10 -23.33 6.95 28.50
N THR A 11 -23.52 7.96 29.34
CA THR A 11 -22.60 8.53 30.32
C THR A 11 -22.22 7.57 31.45
N THR A 12 -20.91 7.35 31.65
CA THR A 12 -20.14 7.52 32.92
C THR A 12 -18.78 6.81 32.81
N PHE A 13 -17.68 7.55 32.99
CA PHE A 13 -16.30 7.01 33.11
C PHE A 13 -15.75 7.34 34.50
N PRO A 14 -15.02 6.43 35.18
CA PRO A 14 -14.09 6.81 36.24
C PRO A 14 -12.78 7.36 35.63
N SER A 15 -12.19 8.36 36.28
CA SER A 15 -11.03 9.14 35.79
C SER A 15 -9.73 8.32 35.70
N PRO A 16 -8.91 8.44 34.63
CA PRO A 16 -7.57 7.84 34.57
C PRO A 16 -6.49 8.76 35.15
N ARG A 17 -5.56 8.18 35.93
CA ARG A 17 -4.37 8.83 36.48
C ARG A 17 -3.44 9.32 35.36
N ARG A 18 -2.96 10.57 35.47
CA ARG A 18 -1.97 11.18 34.57
C ARG A 18 -0.59 10.50 34.72
N ARG A 19 0.02 10.11 33.59
CA ARG A 19 1.48 9.85 33.51
C ARG A 19 2.21 11.10 32.99
N PRO A 20 3.48 11.32 33.38
CA PRO A 20 4.25 12.48 32.97
C PRO A 20 4.69 12.39 31.49
N PRO A 21 4.97 13.54 30.85
CA PRO A 21 5.34 13.58 29.44
C PRO A 21 6.76 13.02 29.18
N PRO A 22 7.02 12.45 27.99
CA PRO A 22 8.35 11.97 27.61
C PRO A 22 9.31 13.14 27.33
N GLN A 23 10.57 12.96 27.72
CA GLN A 23 11.68 13.90 27.51
C GLN A 23 12.22 13.80 26.07
N PRO A 24 12.79 14.88 25.50
CA PRO A 24 13.34 14.88 24.13
C PRO A 24 14.62 14.02 24.04
N ILE A 25 14.65 13.13 23.05
CA ILE A 25 15.81 12.28 22.75
C ILE A 25 16.81 13.07 21.89
N LYS A 26 18.07 13.07 22.33
CA LYS A 26 19.21 13.70 21.66
C LYS A 26 19.56 12.92 20.38
N HIS A 27 19.69 13.62 19.25
CA HIS A 27 20.19 13.04 18.01
C HIS A 27 21.61 12.47 18.18
N ARG A 28 21.80 11.20 17.81
CA ARG A 28 23.12 10.63 17.52
C ARG A 28 23.17 10.28 16.03
N HIS A 29 24.00 10.99 15.29
CA HIS A 29 24.38 10.62 13.94
C HIS A 29 25.15 9.29 13.97
N PHE A 30 24.79 8.38 13.06
CA PHE A 30 25.61 7.24 12.70
C PHE A 30 25.91 7.29 11.20
N ILE A 31 27.20 7.32 10.89
CA ILE A 31 27.79 7.10 9.58
C ILE A 31 27.85 5.60 9.35
N ALA A 32 27.47 5.13 8.16
CA ALA A 32 27.81 3.80 7.68
C ALA A 32 28.64 3.90 6.40
N THR A 33 29.87 3.38 6.50
CA THR A 33 30.91 3.35 5.49
C THR A 33 30.68 2.19 4.50
N LEU A 34 30.83 2.46 3.20
CA LEU A 34 30.99 1.47 2.14
C LEU A 34 32.46 1.41 1.72
N ALA A 35 33.01 0.20 1.55
CA ALA A 35 34.24 -0.08 0.81
C ALA A 35 33.84 -0.92 -0.43
N ALA A 36 34.39 -0.77 -1.64
CA ALA A 36 35.67 -0.20 -2.04
C ALA A 36 35.70 0.29 -3.52
N ALA A 37 36.67 1.17 -3.77
CA ALA A 37 37.56 1.34 -4.94
C ALA A 37 37.05 1.82 -6.32
N GLY A 38 37.41 3.07 -6.65
CA GLY A 38 37.83 3.62 -7.97
C GLY A 38 36.73 3.77 -9.05
N THR A 39 36.59 4.84 -9.81
CA THR A 39 37.37 6.04 -10.14
C THR A 39 36.38 7.16 -10.51
N GLU A 40 36.72 8.44 -10.25
CA GLU A 40 35.89 9.59 -10.64
C GLU A 40 35.75 9.70 -12.17
N GLU A 41 34.54 9.51 -12.69
CA GLU A 41 34.16 9.95 -14.03
C GLU A 41 33.13 11.09 -13.96
N LYS A 42 33.34 12.08 -14.82
CA LYS A 42 32.54 13.29 -15.02
C LYS A 42 31.07 12.94 -15.35
N PRO A 43 30.06 13.69 -14.88
CA PRO A 43 28.66 13.32 -15.11
C PRO A 43 28.33 13.36 -16.62
N ALA A 44 28.10 12.19 -17.20
CA ALA A 44 27.44 12.06 -18.49
C ALA A 44 25.97 12.49 -18.34
N GLN A 45 25.42 13.17 -19.35
CA GLN A 45 23.98 13.46 -19.37
C GLN A 45 23.20 12.14 -19.33
N PRO A 46 22.13 12.04 -18.51
CA PRO A 46 21.42 10.79 -18.34
C PRO A 46 20.76 10.40 -19.65
N THR A 47 21.21 9.28 -20.21
CA THR A 47 20.40 8.51 -21.15
C THR A 47 19.06 8.21 -20.47
N PRO A 48 17.92 8.31 -21.16
CA PRO A 48 16.64 7.96 -20.56
C PRO A 48 16.70 6.49 -20.15
N VAL A 49 16.81 6.26 -18.84
CA VAL A 49 16.73 4.93 -18.26
C VAL A 49 15.31 4.46 -18.54
N ASN A 50 15.15 3.46 -19.39
CA ASN A 50 13.84 2.91 -19.70
C ASN A 50 13.33 2.16 -18.47
N CYS A 51 12.69 2.89 -17.57
CA CYS A 51 12.24 2.39 -16.27
C CYS A 51 11.00 1.53 -16.47
N ARG A 52 10.97 0.38 -15.78
CA ARG A 52 9.80 -0.50 -15.81
C ARG A 52 8.52 0.28 -15.44
N PRO A 53 7.44 0.18 -16.23
CA PRO A 53 6.18 0.81 -15.85
C PRO A 53 5.63 0.26 -14.54
N ALA A 54 4.89 1.10 -13.80
CA ALA A 54 4.25 0.73 -12.55
C ALA A 54 2.72 0.85 -12.63
N VAL A 55 2.02 -0.15 -12.12
CA VAL A 55 0.56 -0.14 -11.99
C VAL A 55 0.19 0.20 -10.55
N ILE A 56 -0.54 1.29 -10.34
CA ILE A 56 -0.99 1.73 -9.02
C ILE A 56 -2.37 1.13 -8.74
N LEU A 57 -2.48 0.44 -7.60
CA LEU A 57 -3.68 -0.24 -7.12
C LEU A 57 -4.27 0.54 -5.93
N PRO A 58 -5.40 1.22 -6.11
CA PRO A 58 -6.01 2.02 -5.05
C PRO A 58 -6.56 1.23 -3.87
N GLY A 59 -6.45 1.84 -2.69
CA GLY A 59 -7.07 1.35 -1.45
C GLY A 59 -8.59 1.53 -1.37
N LEU A 60 -9.19 0.84 -0.39
CA LEU A 60 -10.63 0.86 -0.13
C LEU A 60 -11.13 2.30 0.07
N GLY A 61 -12.16 2.70 -0.68
CA GLY A 61 -12.78 4.03 -0.56
C GLY A 61 -12.07 5.14 -1.35
N ASN A 62 -10.93 4.86 -1.99
CA ASN A 62 -10.29 5.80 -2.92
C ASN A 62 -10.83 5.68 -4.34
N ASN A 63 -10.62 6.71 -5.16
CA ASN A 63 -10.76 6.62 -6.62
C ASN A 63 -9.40 6.82 -7.31
N SER A 64 -9.34 6.59 -8.62
CA SER A 64 -8.10 6.74 -9.39
C SER A 64 -7.51 8.15 -9.33
N SER A 65 -8.35 9.19 -9.33
CA SER A 65 -7.87 10.58 -9.30
C SER A 65 -7.14 10.95 -8.01
N ASP A 66 -7.39 10.24 -6.91
CA ASP A 66 -6.67 10.47 -5.64
C ASP A 66 -5.15 10.22 -5.79
N TYR A 67 -4.71 9.46 -6.79
CA TYR A 67 -3.30 9.09 -7.03
C TYR A 67 -2.64 9.94 -8.11
N GLN A 68 -3.32 10.95 -8.66
CA GLN A 68 -2.79 11.74 -9.76
C GLN A 68 -1.47 12.45 -9.40
N LYS A 69 -1.36 12.98 -8.17
CA LYS A 69 -0.11 13.58 -7.68
C LYS A 69 1.04 12.58 -7.68
N LEU A 70 0.80 11.36 -7.18
CA LEU A 70 1.79 10.29 -7.19
C LEU A 70 2.20 9.94 -8.63
N GLN A 71 1.27 9.86 -9.58
CA GLN A 71 1.61 9.64 -10.98
C GLN A 71 2.52 10.74 -11.55
N VAL A 72 2.25 12.00 -11.22
CA VAL A 72 3.07 13.13 -11.65
C VAL A 72 4.48 13.01 -11.08
N THR A 73 4.61 12.77 -9.77
CA THR A 73 5.92 12.59 -9.12
C THR A 73 6.68 11.40 -9.72
N LEU A 74 6.05 10.24 -9.88
CA LEU A 74 6.70 9.07 -10.48
C LEU A 74 7.14 9.32 -11.93
N LYS A 75 6.37 10.09 -12.69
CA LYS A 75 6.72 10.51 -14.06
C LYS A 75 7.95 11.42 -14.08
N GLU A 76 8.14 12.28 -13.08
CA GLU A 76 9.36 13.11 -12.95
C GLU A 76 10.62 12.26 -12.75
N TYR A 77 10.48 11.09 -12.11
CA TYR A 77 11.53 10.07 -12.01
C TYR A 77 11.63 9.14 -13.22
N GLY A 78 10.86 9.40 -14.29
CA GLY A 78 10.89 8.60 -15.50
C GLY A 78 10.17 7.25 -15.40
N VAL A 79 9.35 7.02 -14.37
CA VAL A 79 8.55 5.80 -14.22
C VAL A 79 7.17 5.99 -14.88
N PRO A 80 6.87 5.33 -16.02
CA PRO A 80 5.54 5.36 -16.61
C PRO A 80 4.54 4.69 -15.65
N THR A 81 3.36 5.28 -15.46
CA THR A 81 2.38 4.76 -14.51
C THR A 81 0.99 4.62 -15.09
N VAL A 82 0.31 3.54 -14.71
CA VAL A 82 -1.13 3.33 -14.96
C VAL A 82 -1.82 3.15 -13.61
N VAL A 83 -2.92 3.84 -13.36
CA VAL A 83 -3.72 3.64 -12.14
C VAL A 83 -4.93 2.78 -12.48
N ALA A 84 -5.19 1.73 -11.70
CA ALA A 84 -6.40 0.94 -11.84
C ALA A 84 -7.63 1.86 -11.77
N LYS A 85 -8.49 1.79 -12.79
CA LYS A 85 -9.66 2.67 -12.94
C LYS A 85 -10.70 2.26 -11.91
N VAL A 86 -10.83 3.00 -10.81
CA VAL A 86 -11.79 2.73 -9.74
C VAL A 86 -12.43 4.03 -9.29
N SER A 87 -13.70 3.95 -8.93
CA SER A 87 -14.49 5.06 -8.40
C SER A 87 -14.93 4.79 -6.97
N ARG A 88 -15.25 5.83 -6.22
CA ARG A 88 -15.81 5.71 -4.85
C ARG A 88 -17.09 4.88 -4.83
N VAL A 89 -17.92 5.01 -5.85
CA VAL A 89 -19.16 4.24 -6.03
C VAL A 89 -18.85 2.76 -6.29
N ASP A 90 -17.70 2.43 -6.89
CA ASP A 90 -17.35 1.04 -7.10
C ASP A 90 -17.24 0.25 -5.80
N TRP A 91 -16.73 0.88 -4.74
CA TRP A 91 -16.61 0.27 -3.42
C TRP A 91 -17.96 -0.02 -2.74
N LEU A 92 -19.06 0.61 -3.16
CA LEU A 92 -20.40 0.24 -2.67
C LEU A 92 -20.78 -1.18 -3.06
N ARG A 93 -20.13 -1.77 -4.08
CA ARG A 93 -20.30 -3.19 -4.43
C ARG A 93 -19.81 -4.12 -3.31
N ASN A 94 -18.87 -3.68 -2.48
CA ASN A 94 -18.47 -4.42 -1.28
C ASN A 94 -19.59 -4.43 -0.22
N ALA A 95 -20.47 -3.42 -0.22
CA ALA A 95 -21.67 -3.40 0.62
C ALA A 95 -22.82 -4.23 0.03
N ALA A 96 -22.82 -4.56 -1.27
CA ALA A 96 -23.77 -5.54 -1.83
C ALA A 96 -23.59 -6.93 -1.20
N GLY A 97 -22.42 -7.21 -0.60
CA GLY A 97 -22.17 -8.36 0.24
C GLY A 97 -23.07 -8.44 1.49
N LEU A 98 -23.74 -7.36 1.92
CA LEU A 98 -24.67 -7.40 3.07
C LEU A 98 -25.82 -8.41 2.90
N LEU A 99 -26.13 -8.80 1.65
CA LEU A 99 -27.13 -9.83 1.35
C LEU A 99 -26.57 -11.26 1.44
N ASP A 100 -25.24 -11.43 1.52
CA ASP A 100 -24.57 -12.72 1.67
C ASP A 100 -24.41 -13.07 3.17
N PRO A 101 -24.93 -14.20 3.66
CA PRO A 101 -24.70 -14.66 5.03
C PRO A 101 -23.21 -14.76 5.42
N ASN A 102 -22.32 -15.02 4.47
CA ASN A 102 -20.88 -15.07 4.69
C ASN A 102 -20.28 -13.71 5.02
N TYR A 103 -20.92 -12.60 4.61
CA TYR A 103 -20.52 -11.25 5.00
C TYR A 103 -20.63 -11.07 6.50
N TRP A 104 -21.77 -11.47 7.07
CA TRP A 104 -22.03 -11.39 8.49
C TRP A 104 -21.21 -12.38 9.30
N ARG A 105 -20.89 -13.55 8.71
CA ARG A 105 -19.96 -14.52 9.31
C ARG A 105 -18.49 -14.13 9.21
N GLY A 106 -18.14 -13.13 8.41
CA GLY A 106 -16.74 -12.77 8.15
C GLY A 106 -15.98 -13.89 7.43
N THR A 107 -16.64 -14.58 6.50
CA THR A 107 -16.08 -15.71 5.74
C THR A 107 -16.27 -15.52 4.24
N LEU A 108 -16.26 -14.28 3.76
CA LEU A 108 -16.37 -14.00 2.32
C LEU A 108 -15.22 -14.66 1.56
N ARG A 109 -15.54 -15.11 0.34
CA ARG A 109 -14.54 -15.56 -0.63
C ARG A 109 -14.29 -14.44 -1.65
N PRO A 110 -13.08 -14.34 -2.22
CA PRO A 110 -12.76 -13.32 -3.21
C PRO A 110 -13.72 -13.28 -4.38
N ARG A 111 -14.05 -14.45 -4.94
CA ARG A 111 -15.01 -14.58 -6.03
C ARG A 111 -16.43 -14.79 -5.46
N PRO A 112 -17.45 -14.08 -5.95
CA PRO A 112 -17.43 -13.02 -6.97
C PRO A 112 -17.23 -11.60 -6.41
N VAL A 113 -17.05 -11.44 -5.09
CA VAL A 113 -17.07 -10.14 -4.39
C VAL A 113 -16.06 -9.12 -4.97
N LEU A 114 -14.88 -9.59 -5.36
CA LEU A 114 -13.76 -8.79 -5.84
C LEU A 114 -13.58 -8.83 -7.36
N ASP A 115 -14.47 -9.49 -8.10
CA ASP A 115 -14.37 -9.62 -9.58
C ASP A 115 -14.24 -8.28 -10.26
N TRP A 116 -15.03 -7.31 -9.80
CA TRP A 116 -15.01 -5.96 -10.35
C TRP A 116 -13.64 -5.29 -10.16
N TYR A 117 -12.99 -5.48 -9.01
CA TYR A 117 -11.69 -4.86 -8.74
C TYR A 117 -10.59 -5.58 -9.51
N LEU A 118 -10.58 -6.91 -9.48
CA LEU A 118 -9.63 -7.74 -10.22
C LEU A 118 -9.69 -7.46 -11.72
N LYS A 119 -10.87 -7.23 -12.28
CA LYS A 119 -11.03 -6.78 -13.68
C LYS A 119 -10.35 -5.43 -13.94
N ARG A 120 -10.50 -4.44 -13.05
CA ARG A 120 -9.87 -3.11 -13.21
C ARG A 120 -8.34 -3.18 -13.05
N VAL A 121 -7.84 -4.12 -12.24
CA VAL A 121 -6.41 -4.41 -12.12
C VAL A 121 -5.90 -5.03 -13.41
N ASP A 122 -6.57 -6.07 -13.94
CA ASP A 122 -6.18 -6.71 -15.20
C ASP A 122 -6.14 -5.69 -16.36
N GLU A 123 -7.19 -4.88 -16.52
CA GLU A 123 -7.23 -3.81 -17.53
C GLU A 123 -6.03 -2.84 -17.42
N ALA A 124 -5.65 -2.45 -16.19
CA ALA A 124 -4.52 -1.56 -15.96
C ALA A 124 -3.16 -2.25 -16.18
N VAL A 125 -3.06 -3.55 -15.87
CA VAL A 125 -1.88 -4.37 -16.17
C VAL A 125 -1.71 -4.53 -17.68
N GLN A 126 -2.78 -4.79 -18.44
CA GLN A 126 -2.69 -4.86 -19.91
C GLN A 126 -2.30 -3.51 -20.52
N GLU A 127 -2.82 -2.40 -20.01
CA GLU A 127 -2.42 -1.05 -20.44
C GLU A 127 -0.92 -0.80 -20.17
N ALA A 128 -0.44 -1.14 -18.97
CA ALA A 128 0.97 -1.00 -18.62
C ALA A 128 1.89 -1.94 -19.40
N ARG A 129 1.42 -3.13 -19.79
CA ARG A 129 2.18 -4.05 -20.66
C ARG A 129 2.48 -3.45 -22.03
N ILE A 130 1.54 -2.70 -22.59
CA ILE A 130 1.75 -1.98 -23.86
C ILE A 130 2.87 -0.94 -23.68
N LEU A 131 2.88 -0.23 -22.54
CA LEU A 131 3.93 0.75 -22.22
C LEU A 131 5.29 0.11 -21.94
N ALA A 132 5.32 -1.14 -21.48
CA ALA A 132 6.56 -1.81 -21.08
C ALA A 132 7.36 -2.36 -22.25
N GLU A 133 6.78 -2.45 -23.46
CA GLU A 133 7.45 -2.96 -24.67
C GLU A 133 8.21 -4.29 -24.46
N GLY A 134 7.64 -5.18 -23.64
CA GLY A 134 8.23 -6.48 -23.30
C GLY A 134 9.08 -6.52 -22.03
N GLN A 135 9.28 -5.39 -21.35
CA GLN A 135 9.86 -5.35 -20.00
C GLN A 135 8.86 -5.84 -18.93
N SER A 136 9.41 -6.22 -17.76
CA SER A 136 8.59 -6.50 -16.57
C SER A 136 7.94 -5.23 -16.02
N LEU A 137 6.86 -5.38 -15.25
CA LEU A 137 6.11 -4.34 -14.57
C LEU A 137 6.37 -4.33 -13.07
N SER A 138 6.13 -3.19 -12.44
CA SER A 138 5.92 -3.08 -10.99
C SER A 138 4.43 -2.95 -10.67
N LEU A 139 4.01 -3.45 -9.52
CA LEU A 139 2.75 -3.09 -8.88
C LEU A 139 3.02 -2.20 -7.67
N ILE A 140 2.22 -1.15 -7.49
CA ILE A 140 2.22 -0.28 -6.31
C ILE A 140 0.84 -0.40 -5.64
N GLY A 141 0.73 -1.18 -4.58
CA GLY A 141 -0.50 -1.36 -3.84
C GLY A 141 -0.60 -0.44 -2.63
N HIS A 142 -1.59 0.45 -2.60
CA HIS A 142 -1.86 1.28 -1.42
C HIS A 142 -2.98 0.69 -0.57
N SER A 143 -2.77 0.58 0.74
CA SER A 143 -3.77 0.08 1.68
C SER A 143 -4.36 -1.25 1.20
N ALA A 144 -5.68 -1.35 0.99
CA ALA A 144 -6.29 -2.57 0.46
C ALA A 144 -5.72 -3.03 -0.89
N GLY A 145 -5.22 -2.10 -1.71
CA GLY A 145 -4.63 -2.39 -3.01
C GLY A 145 -3.43 -3.35 -2.94
N GLY A 146 -2.65 -3.37 -1.85
CA GLY A 146 -1.49 -4.25 -1.74
C GLY A 146 -1.85 -5.73 -1.50
N TRP A 147 -2.83 -6.03 -0.65
CA TRP A 147 -3.30 -7.41 -0.50
C TRP A 147 -4.18 -7.84 -1.68
N LEU A 148 -4.88 -6.91 -2.33
CA LEU A 148 -5.57 -7.16 -3.61
C LEU A 148 -4.58 -7.48 -4.74
N ALA A 149 -3.39 -6.86 -4.75
CA ALA A 149 -2.32 -7.20 -5.67
C ALA A 149 -1.85 -8.65 -5.48
N ARG A 150 -1.66 -9.08 -4.23
CA ARG A 150 -1.29 -10.48 -3.91
C ARG A 150 -2.35 -11.45 -4.41
N LEU A 151 -3.63 -11.15 -4.20
CA LEU A 151 -4.73 -11.95 -4.71
C LEU A 151 -4.75 -12.02 -6.24
N TYR A 152 -4.57 -10.88 -6.91
CA TYR A 152 -4.49 -10.82 -8.37
C TYR A 152 -3.33 -11.69 -8.90
N MET A 153 -2.16 -11.57 -8.30
CA MET A 153 -0.97 -12.36 -8.64
C MET A 153 -1.18 -13.87 -8.44
N GLU A 154 -1.91 -14.26 -7.39
CA GLU A 154 -2.27 -15.66 -7.14
C GLU A 154 -3.24 -16.20 -8.20
N GLU A 155 -4.26 -15.44 -8.57
CA GLU A 155 -5.31 -15.92 -9.49
C GLU A 155 -4.95 -15.80 -10.98
N PHE A 156 -4.17 -14.80 -11.36
CA PHE A 156 -3.82 -14.47 -12.75
C PHE A 156 -2.36 -14.76 -13.08
N GLY A 157 -1.55 -15.13 -12.08
CA GLY A 157 -0.14 -15.43 -12.22
C GLY A 157 0.76 -14.19 -12.22
N LEU A 158 2.07 -14.46 -12.21
CA LEU A 158 3.13 -13.46 -12.07
C LEU A 158 3.73 -12.98 -13.40
N SER A 159 3.22 -13.47 -14.53
CA SER A 159 3.85 -13.22 -15.84
C SER A 159 4.05 -11.72 -16.08
N ASN A 160 5.31 -11.31 -16.24
CA ASN A 160 5.75 -9.93 -16.45
C ASN A 160 5.55 -8.98 -15.25
N ILE A 161 5.43 -9.46 -14.01
CA ILE A 161 5.48 -8.64 -12.79
C ILE A 161 6.75 -9.03 -12.01
N SER A 162 7.64 -8.07 -11.78
CA SER A 162 8.93 -8.30 -11.09
C SER A 162 9.02 -7.66 -9.71
N LEU A 163 8.08 -6.77 -9.37
CA LEU A 163 8.05 -6.07 -8.09
C LEU A 163 6.62 -5.82 -7.62
N LEU A 164 6.34 -6.12 -6.35
CA LEU A 164 5.22 -5.55 -5.60
C LEU A 164 5.75 -4.59 -4.52
N LEU A 165 5.42 -3.32 -4.67
CA LEU A 165 5.64 -2.29 -3.66
C LEU A 165 4.31 -2.02 -2.94
N THR A 166 4.28 -2.12 -1.62
CA THR A 166 3.07 -1.85 -0.81
C THR A 166 3.25 -0.62 0.06
N LEU A 167 2.21 0.21 0.13
CA LEU A 167 2.18 1.46 0.90
C LEU A 167 1.10 1.36 1.97
N GLY A 168 1.48 1.21 3.24
CA GLY A 168 0.54 1.11 4.36
C GLY A 168 -0.49 -0.01 4.18
N THR A 169 -0.10 -1.14 3.61
CA THR A 169 -1.02 -2.26 3.32
C THR A 169 -1.14 -3.19 4.53
N PRO A 170 -2.35 -3.53 5.01
CA PRO A 170 -2.50 -4.57 6.01
C PRO A 170 -2.37 -5.93 5.33
N HIS A 171 -1.36 -6.71 5.73
CA HIS A 171 -1.10 -8.06 5.24
C HIS A 171 -1.59 -9.15 6.19
N LEU A 172 -1.80 -8.83 7.46
CA LEU A 172 -2.40 -9.74 8.45
C LEU A 172 -3.85 -9.33 8.74
N PRO A 173 -4.77 -10.31 8.87
CA PRO A 173 -6.15 -10.01 9.26
C PRO A 173 -6.21 -9.47 10.70
N PRO A 174 -7.23 -8.68 11.04
CA PRO A 174 -7.43 -8.21 12.41
C PRO A 174 -7.62 -9.39 13.37
N PRO A 175 -7.16 -9.29 14.63
CA PRO A 175 -7.29 -10.39 15.59
C PRO A 175 -8.76 -10.77 15.82
N LYS A 176 -9.06 -12.07 15.81
CA LYS A 176 -10.42 -12.58 15.98
C LYS A 176 -10.85 -12.49 17.45
N GLY A 177 -12.09 -12.08 17.69
CA GLY A 177 -12.72 -12.12 19.03
C GLY A 177 -12.34 -10.97 19.97
N LEU A 178 -11.58 -9.97 19.52
CA LEU A 178 -11.32 -8.76 20.32
C LEU A 178 -12.57 -7.85 20.36
N PRO A 179 -13.08 -7.49 21.56
CA PRO A 179 -14.22 -6.57 21.67
C PRO A 179 -13.94 -5.23 20.96
N GLY A 180 -14.87 -4.79 20.12
CA GLY A 180 -14.77 -3.53 19.38
C GLY A 180 -13.96 -3.60 18.07
N VAL A 181 -13.33 -4.74 17.75
CA VAL A 181 -12.61 -4.94 16.47
C VAL A 181 -13.54 -5.63 15.47
N ILE A 182 -13.89 -4.93 14.40
CA ILE A 182 -14.67 -5.48 13.29
C ILE A 182 -13.76 -5.62 12.08
N ASP A 183 -13.72 -6.83 11.51
CA ASP A 183 -13.04 -7.06 10.24
C ASP A 183 -13.78 -6.37 9.09
N GLN A 184 -13.22 -5.25 8.61
CA GLN A 184 -13.76 -4.49 7.48
C GLN A 184 -13.64 -5.25 6.15
N THR A 185 -12.70 -6.20 6.06
CA THR A 185 -12.52 -7.07 4.89
C THR A 185 -13.48 -8.26 4.90
N ARG A 186 -14.17 -8.49 6.03
CA ARG A 186 -15.19 -9.54 6.20
C ARG A 186 -14.68 -10.94 5.81
N GLY A 187 -13.44 -11.25 6.17
CA GLY A 187 -12.78 -12.52 5.91
C GLY A 187 -11.91 -12.56 4.65
N LEU A 188 -11.95 -11.53 3.81
CA LEU A 188 -11.17 -11.50 2.57
C LEU A 188 -9.66 -11.43 2.84
N LEU A 189 -9.22 -10.65 3.84
CA LEU A 189 -7.80 -10.60 4.18
C LEU A 189 -7.33 -11.89 4.87
N ASP A 190 -8.19 -12.54 5.67
CA ASP A 190 -7.93 -13.88 6.23
C ASP A 190 -7.84 -14.93 5.12
N TYR A 191 -8.58 -14.79 4.03
CA TYR A 191 -8.41 -15.62 2.83
C TYR A 191 -7.03 -15.39 2.19
N VAL A 192 -6.66 -14.15 1.92
CA VAL A 192 -5.38 -13.83 1.25
C VAL A 192 -4.19 -14.29 2.09
N ASP A 193 -4.22 -14.09 3.40
CA ASP A 193 -3.17 -14.54 4.31
C ASP A 193 -2.97 -16.07 4.27
N ARG A 194 -4.07 -16.83 4.17
CA ARG A 194 -4.02 -18.30 4.18
C ARG A 194 -3.70 -18.94 2.83
N TYR A 195 -4.22 -18.38 1.75
CA TYR A 195 -4.27 -19.06 0.45
C TYR A 195 -3.40 -18.43 -0.62
N CYS A 196 -2.99 -17.16 -0.49
CA CYS A 196 -2.05 -16.56 -1.42
C CYS A 196 -0.62 -16.85 -0.99
N ALA A 197 0.29 -16.94 -1.96
CA ALA A 197 1.72 -17.09 -1.70
C ALA A 197 2.20 -16.10 -0.61
N LYS A 198 3.03 -16.61 0.30
CA LYS A 198 3.71 -15.77 1.27
C LYS A 198 4.58 -14.76 0.52
N ALA A 199 4.65 -13.54 1.04
CA ALA A 199 5.45 -12.48 0.43
C ALA A 199 6.94 -12.69 0.74
N ILE A 200 7.52 -13.69 0.08
CA ILE A 200 8.93 -14.03 0.20
C ILE A 200 9.65 -13.44 -1.02
N TYR A 201 10.78 -12.79 -0.79
CA TYR A 201 11.67 -12.38 -1.86
C TYR A 201 12.10 -13.59 -2.70
N THR A 202 11.85 -13.54 -4.00
CA THR A 202 12.34 -14.52 -4.97
C THR A 202 13.20 -13.83 -6.02
N PRO A 203 14.06 -14.55 -6.76
CA PRO A 203 14.80 -13.97 -7.87
C PRO A 203 13.90 -13.29 -8.91
N ASP A 204 12.69 -13.82 -9.10
CA ASP A 204 11.73 -13.35 -10.11
C ASP A 204 10.79 -12.25 -9.60
N LEU A 205 10.59 -12.15 -8.28
CA LEU A 205 9.65 -11.22 -7.67
C LEU A 205 10.17 -10.65 -6.35
N LYS A 206 10.29 -9.32 -6.31
CA LYS A 206 10.68 -8.55 -5.12
C LYS A 206 9.44 -8.00 -4.41
N TYR A 207 9.50 -7.94 -3.07
CA TYR A 207 8.50 -7.27 -2.24
C TYR A 207 9.15 -6.12 -1.47
N VAL A 208 8.56 -4.93 -1.56
CA VAL A 208 8.97 -3.75 -0.78
C VAL A 208 7.75 -3.24 -0.01
N CYS A 209 7.84 -3.13 1.30
CA CYS A 209 6.75 -2.70 2.16
C CYS A 209 7.11 -1.38 2.85
N GLY A 210 6.27 -0.34 2.67
CA GLY A 210 6.39 0.94 3.36
C GLY A 210 5.41 1.05 4.54
N GLN A 211 5.88 1.60 5.66
CA GLN A 211 5.14 1.86 6.91
C GLN A 211 5.17 3.36 7.28
N ALA A 212 4.23 3.83 8.11
CA ALA A 212 4.41 5.03 8.94
C ALA A 212 4.32 4.81 10.48
N ASP A 213 5.07 5.60 11.27
CA ASP A 213 5.07 5.53 12.76
C ASP A 213 4.26 6.64 13.46
N VAL A 214 3.03 6.30 13.87
CA VAL A 214 2.34 6.68 15.12
C VAL A 214 1.22 5.68 15.40
N TRP A 215 1.47 4.57 16.14
CA TRP A 215 0.52 3.43 16.24
C TRP A 215 -0.12 3.12 14.86
N GLY A 216 0.74 2.94 13.85
CA GLY A 216 0.36 2.84 12.43
C GLY A 216 0.37 4.18 11.70
N ASP A 217 -0.17 4.20 10.47
CA ASP A 217 -0.36 5.42 9.66
C ASP A 217 -1.71 6.12 9.91
N GLY A 218 -2.31 5.82 11.07
CA GLY A 218 -3.67 6.19 11.44
C GLY A 218 -4.76 5.20 10.99
N VAL A 219 -4.41 4.19 10.19
CA VAL A 219 -5.34 3.14 9.74
C VAL A 219 -4.76 1.73 9.91
N VAL A 220 -3.52 1.51 9.51
CA VAL A 220 -2.89 0.19 9.47
C VAL A 220 -1.76 0.08 10.51
N PRO A 221 -1.84 -0.87 11.46
CA PRO A 221 -0.75 -1.13 12.41
C PRO A 221 0.55 -1.58 11.72
N GLU A 222 1.69 -1.17 12.25
CA GLU A 222 3.02 -1.61 11.79
C GLU A 222 3.14 -3.12 11.62
N SER A 223 2.73 -3.87 12.66
CA SER A 223 2.90 -5.31 12.69
C SER A 223 2.10 -6.04 11.61
N SER A 224 1.07 -5.41 11.06
CA SER A 224 0.34 -5.96 9.91
C SER A 224 0.84 -5.43 8.58
N ALA A 225 1.63 -4.35 8.55
CA ALA A 225 2.22 -3.80 7.33
C ALA A 225 3.52 -4.50 6.91
N HIS A 226 4.28 -5.02 7.87
CA HIS A 226 5.50 -5.76 7.58
C HIS A 226 5.23 -7.21 7.15
N LEU A 227 6.05 -7.68 6.21
CA LEU A 227 6.03 -9.03 5.70
C LEU A 227 7.40 -9.69 5.90
N GLU A 228 7.38 -10.88 6.51
CA GLU A 228 8.59 -11.69 6.64
C GLU A 228 9.11 -12.08 5.26
N GLY A 229 10.40 -11.82 4.99
CA GLY A 229 11.04 -12.08 3.71
C GLY A 229 10.91 -10.95 2.69
N ALA A 230 10.26 -9.84 3.03
CA ALA A 230 10.23 -8.62 2.23
C ALA A 230 11.27 -7.59 2.71
N LEU A 231 11.59 -6.62 1.85
CA LEU A 231 12.27 -5.40 2.29
C LEU A 231 11.25 -4.49 2.97
N ASN A 232 11.35 -4.38 4.29
CA ASN A 232 10.45 -3.56 5.12
C ASN A 232 11.09 -2.21 5.42
N ILE A 233 10.36 -1.12 5.16
CA ILE A 233 10.81 0.27 5.31
C ILE A 233 9.80 1.03 6.18
N THR A 234 10.28 1.64 7.26
CA THR A 234 9.47 2.47 8.17
C THR A 234 9.74 3.95 7.95
N LEU A 235 8.68 4.76 7.81
CA LEU A 235 8.75 6.19 7.51
C LEU A 235 8.01 7.01 8.58
N ASP A 236 8.73 7.80 9.38
CA ASP A 236 8.10 8.50 10.51
C ASP A 236 7.17 9.65 10.06
N GLY A 237 6.02 9.78 10.74
CA GLY A 237 5.13 10.95 10.57
C GLY A 237 4.31 10.99 9.28
N ILE A 238 4.20 9.86 8.56
CA ILE A 238 3.49 9.79 7.27
C ILE A 238 2.03 9.34 7.48
N TYR A 239 1.11 9.96 6.74
CA TYR A 239 -0.32 9.67 6.81
C TYR A 239 -0.73 8.60 5.80
N HIS A 240 -1.76 7.82 6.16
CA HIS A 240 -2.28 6.75 5.31
C HIS A 240 -2.75 7.25 3.94
N SER A 241 -3.70 8.20 3.94
CA SER A 241 -4.50 8.49 2.75
C SER A 241 -3.98 9.69 1.95
N PRO A 242 -3.95 9.60 0.60
CA PRO A 242 -3.74 10.76 -0.27
C PRO A 242 -4.87 11.81 -0.15
N VAL A 243 -6.03 11.44 0.39
CA VAL A 243 -7.18 12.34 0.46
C VAL A 243 -7.00 13.32 1.63
N GLY A 244 -6.75 14.59 1.29
CA GLY A 244 -6.50 15.63 2.28
C GLY A 244 -5.06 15.63 2.81
N SER A 245 -4.14 14.94 2.14
CA SER A 245 -2.70 15.09 2.38
C SER A 245 -2.17 16.40 1.79
N ASP A 246 -1.09 16.88 2.36
CA ASP A 246 -0.26 17.97 1.82
C ASP A 246 1.21 17.64 2.06
N ASP A 247 2.11 18.23 1.27
CA ASP A 247 3.51 17.80 1.26
C ASP A 247 4.33 18.33 2.45
N THR A 248 3.69 19.04 3.39
CA THR A 248 4.37 19.72 4.51
C THR A 248 3.87 19.26 5.87
N LEU A 249 2.59 19.43 6.17
CA LEU A 249 1.98 19.18 7.47
C LEU A 249 1.38 17.78 7.55
N ARG A 250 0.94 17.25 6.41
CA ARG A 250 0.28 15.95 6.33
C ARG A 250 0.81 15.11 5.17
N PRO A 251 2.13 14.86 5.12
CA PRO A 251 2.73 14.08 4.03
C PRO A 251 2.17 12.66 4.07
N TRP A 252 1.99 12.07 2.90
CA TRP A 252 1.59 10.68 2.75
C TRP A 252 2.64 9.94 1.92
N TYR A 253 2.49 8.64 1.74
CA TYR A 253 3.48 7.80 1.06
C TYR A 253 3.88 8.31 -0.35
N GLY A 254 2.95 8.96 -1.05
CA GLY A 254 3.18 9.52 -2.38
C GLY A 254 3.49 11.02 -2.42
N SER A 255 3.77 11.67 -1.27
CA SER A 255 4.30 13.03 -1.25
C SER A 255 5.74 13.05 -1.81
N PRO A 256 6.16 14.07 -2.59
CA PRO A 256 7.44 14.06 -3.30
C PRO A 256 8.67 13.74 -2.44
N ALA A 257 8.80 14.40 -1.29
CA ALA A 257 9.89 14.17 -0.35
C ALA A 257 9.90 12.74 0.23
N ILE A 258 8.74 12.08 0.26
CA ILE A 258 8.60 10.70 0.73
C ILE A 258 8.90 9.72 -0.39
N VAL A 259 8.47 10.01 -1.62
CA VAL A 259 8.81 9.21 -2.81
C VAL A 259 10.32 9.08 -2.98
N GLU A 260 11.08 10.15 -2.74
CA GLU A 260 12.56 10.11 -2.75
C GLU A 260 13.17 8.99 -1.90
N THR A 261 12.51 8.64 -0.79
CA THR A 261 13.03 7.63 0.15
C THR A 261 12.94 6.21 -0.39
N TRP A 262 12.02 5.91 -1.31
CA TRP A 262 11.76 4.55 -1.80
C TRP A 262 11.78 4.40 -3.33
N ILE A 263 11.85 5.50 -4.09
CA ILE A 263 11.80 5.49 -5.56
C ILE A 263 12.89 4.62 -6.19
N HIS A 264 14.07 4.59 -5.58
CA HIS A 264 15.20 3.81 -6.06
C HIS A 264 14.89 2.30 -6.20
N HIS A 265 13.93 1.78 -5.42
CA HIS A 265 13.44 0.41 -5.58
C HIS A 265 12.60 0.19 -6.83
N LEU A 266 11.94 1.21 -7.38
CA LEU A 266 11.25 1.13 -8.66
C LEU A 266 12.23 1.20 -9.84
N LEU A 267 13.35 1.90 -9.66
CA LEU A 267 14.35 2.14 -10.71
C LEU A 267 15.35 0.98 -10.88
N SER A 268 15.47 0.10 -9.89
CA SER A 268 16.39 -1.06 -9.87
C SER A 268 15.78 -2.34 -10.41
#